data_AF-A0A9D8XT18-F1
#
_entry.id   AF-A0A9D8XT18-F1
#
_cell.length_a   1.000
_cell.length_b   1.000
_cell.length_c   1.000
_cell.angle_alpha   90.00
_cell.angle_beta   90.00
_cell.angle_gamma   90.00
#
_symmetry.space_group_name_H-M   'P 1'
#
loop_
_entity.id
_entity.type
_entity.pdbx_description
1 polymer ?
#
loop_
_entity_poly.entity_id
_entity_poly.type
_entity_poly.pdbx_seq_one_letter_code
_entity_poly.pdbx_strand_id
1 'polypeptide(L)'
;ESNFEKEGERAGLVVMGNAYTYIALVQTEKGKEVQVVSGKNDKFPVILQVLASASISQDHIYLRAIVGSDQRSRFAYSLDGEHFVSLGSDYPIAQGTWIGAKYGIFCSSPNIVQAGGFADFDYVKLCDNE
;
A
#
# COMPACT_ATOMS: atom_id res chain seq x y z
N GLU A 1 8.85 -2.56 11.77
CA GLU A 1 7.78 -3.27 12.54
C GLU A 1 6.50 -2.43 12.55
N SER A 2 5.35 -2.95 13.00
CA SER A 2 4.14 -2.12 13.19
C SER A 2 3.40 -2.44 14.49
N ASN A 3 2.92 -1.40 15.15
CA ASN A 3 1.99 -1.50 16.27
C ASN A 3 0.69 -0.81 15.87
N PHE A 4 -0.30 -1.59 15.46
CA PHE A 4 -1.63 -1.09 15.12
C PHE A 4 -2.59 -1.39 16.27
N GLU A 5 -3.22 -0.35 16.80
CA GLU A 5 -4.10 -0.41 17.96
C GLU A 5 -5.57 -0.50 17.56
N LYS A 6 -5.91 -0.04 16.35
CA LYS A 6 -7.29 0.08 15.87
C LYS A 6 -7.48 -0.60 14.53
N GLU A 7 -8.70 -1.08 14.31
CA GLU A 7 -9.12 -1.59 13.01
C GLU A 7 -8.98 -0.49 11.94
N GLY A 8 -8.50 -0.92 10.77
CA GLY A 8 -8.28 -0.08 9.60
C GLY A 8 -6.97 0.69 9.61
N GLU A 9 -6.21 0.68 10.70
CA GLU A 9 -4.85 1.21 10.72
C GLU A 9 -3.96 0.45 9.73
N ARG A 10 -3.15 1.23 9.01
CA ARG A 10 -2.43 0.72 7.86
C ARG A 10 -1.18 1.51 7.56
N ALA A 11 -0.18 0.81 7.07
CA ALA A 11 1.04 1.40 6.57
C ALA A 11 1.55 0.64 5.34
N GLY A 12 2.11 1.36 4.37
CA GLY A 12 2.51 0.71 3.14
C GLY A 12 3.12 1.63 2.08
N LEU A 13 3.15 1.10 0.86
CA LEU A 13 3.67 1.77 -0.34
C LEU A 13 2.53 2.18 -1.26
N VAL A 14 2.51 3.44 -1.66
CA VAL A 14 1.52 3.99 -2.58
C VAL A 14 2.16 4.37 -3.92
N VAL A 15 1.42 4.15 -5.01
CA VAL A 15 1.62 4.79 -6.30
C VAL A 15 0.43 5.74 -6.52
N MET A 16 0.68 7.04 -6.59
CA MET A 16 -0.35 8.09 -6.57
C MET A 16 -0.26 9.07 -7.75
N GLY A 17 -1.44 9.42 -8.26
CA GLY A 17 -1.73 10.63 -9.03
C GLY A 17 -3.21 11.00 -8.84
N ASN A 18 -3.96 11.27 -9.90
CA ASN A 18 -5.42 11.56 -9.76
C ASN A 18 -6.24 10.35 -9.31
N ALA A 19 -5.71 9.15 -9.52
CA ALA A 19 -6.08 7.93 -8.83
C ALA A 19 -4.83 7.36 -8.15
N TYR A 20 -5.02 6.58 -7.11
CA TYR A 20 -3.92 5.97 -6.38
C TYR A 20 -4.21 4.50 -6.13
N THR A 21 -3.16 3.70 -6.10
CA THR A 21 -3.20 2.31 -5.70
C THR A 21 -2.04 2.06 -4.75
N TYR A 22 -2.30 1.36 -3.67
CA TYR A 22 -1.28 1.03 -2.68
C TYR A 22 -1.32 -0.43 -2.31
N ILE A 23 -0.18 -0.93 -1.82
CA ILE A 23 -0.09 -2.15 -1.04
C ILE A 23 0.26 -1.77 0.39
N ALA A 24 -0.45 -2.33 1.37
CA ALA A 24 -0.25 -2.00 2.77
C ALA A 24 -0.50 -3.19 3.69
N LEU A 25 0.19 -3.19 4.83
CA LEU A 25 -0.22 -3.95 5.98
C LEU A 25 -1.40 -3.24 6.64
N VAL A 26 -2.48 -3.96 6.91
CA VAL A 26 -3.74 -3.43 7.44
C VAL A 26 -4.15 -4.26 8.66
N GLN A 27 -4.49 -3.58 9.76
CA GLN A 27 -5.13 -4.21 10.91
C GLN A 27 -6.62 -4.42 10.62
N THR A 28 -7.05 -5.68 10.58
CA THR A 28 -8.47 -6.04 10.43
C THR A 28 -8.97 -6.69 11.73
N GLU A 29 -10.29 -6.89 11.84
CA GLU A 29 -10.88 -7.68 12.94
C GLU A 29 -10.33 -9.11 13.02
N LYS A 30 -9.92 -9.68 11.88
CA LYS A 30 -9.40 -11.05 11.77
C LYS A 30 -7.89 -11.15 12.01
N GLY A 31 -7.22 -10.04 12.29
CA GLY A 31 -5.78 -9.93 12.37
C GLY A 31 -5.18 -9.12 11.23
N LYS A 32 -3.87 -9.25 11.02
CA LYS A 32 -3.15 -8.46 10.03
C LYS A 32 -3.30 -9.06 8.63
N GLU A 33 -3.56 -8.18 7.66
CA GLU A 33 -3.63 -8.54 6.24
C GLU A 33 -2.72 -7.63 5.42
N VAL A 34 -2.13 -8.18 4.37
CA VAL A 34 -1.58 -7.37 3.28
C VAL A 34 -2.69 -7.13 2.27
N GLN A 35 -2.99 -5.87 1.96
CA GLN A 35 -4.06 -5.51 1.05
C GLN A 35 -3.55 -4.63 -0.09
N VAL A 36 -4.04 -4.88 -1.29
CA VAL A 36 -3.95 -3.93 -2.41
C VAL A 36 -5.26 -3.19 -2.51
N VAL A 37 -5.19 -1.87 -2.46
CA VAL A 37 -6.37 -1.00 -2.41
C VAL A 37 -6.23 0.11 -3.43
N SER A 38 -7.34 0.47 -4.07
CA SER A 38 -7.43 1.60 -4.98
C SER A 38 -8.38 2.67 -4.44
N GLY A 39 -8.08 3.91 -4.76
CA GLY A 39 -8.93 5.06 -4.52
C GLY A 39 -8.77 6.09 -5.62
N LYS A 40 -9.77 6.95 -5.78
CA LYS A 40 -9.77 8.02 -6.78
C LYS A 40 -10.16 9.34 -6.14
N ASN A 41 -9.46 10.41 -6.53
CA ASN A 41 -9.81 11.75 -6.12
C ASN A 41 -10.71 12.40 -7.19
N ASP A 42 -12.02 12.22 -7.09
CA ASP A 42 -13.02 12.69 -8.06
C ASP A 42 -14.00 13.73 -7.48
N LYS A 43 -13.57 14.48 -6.46
CA LYS A 43 -14.34 15.52 -5.73
C LYS A 43 -15.45 14.96 -4.82
N PHE A 44 -15.67 13.65 -4.79
CA PHE A 44 -16.57 12.98 -3.85
C PHE A 44 -15.79 12.34 -2.70
N PRO A 45 -16.47 11.93 -1.60
CA PRO A 45 -15.84 11.11 -0.57
C PRO A 45 -15.20 9.89 -1.21
N VAL A 46 -13.90 9.69 -0.96
CA VAL A 46 -13.17 8.59 -1.58
C VAL A 46 -13.63 7.28 -0.97
N ILE A 47 -14.24 6.42 -1.80
CA ILE A 47 -14.56 5.05 -1.43
C ILE A 47 -13.37 4.19 -1.81
N LEU A 48 -12.69 3.64 -0.80
CA LEU A 48 -11.58 2.71 -0.99
C LEU A 48 -12.12 1.36 -1.47
N GLN A 49 -11.49 0.81 -2.50
CA GLN A 49 -11.78 -0.53 -3.00
C GLN A 49 -10.62 -1.47 -2.68
N VAL A 50 -10.87 -2.49 -1.85
CA VAL A 50 -9.94 -3.60 -1.67
C VAL A 50 -9.98 -4.47 -2.93
N LEU A 51 -8.84 -4.56 -3.63
CA LEU A 51 -8.70 -5.25 -4.90
C LEU A 51 -8.14 -6.67 -4.72
N ALA A 52 -7.31 -6.86 -3.70
CA ALA A 52 -6.76 -8.14 -3.29
C ALA A 52 -6.34 -8.08 -1.82
N SER A 53 -6.38 -9.21 -1.12
CA SER A 53 -5.88 -9.33 0.24
C SER A 53 -5.27 -10.70 0.51
N ALA A 54 -4.35 -10.76 1.48
CA ALA A 54 -3.77 -11.98 2.00
C ALA A 54 -3.54 -11.85 3.51
N SER A 55 -4.01 -12.80 4.29
CA SER A 55 -3.78 -12.83 5.74
C SER A 55 -2.32 -13.19 6.04
N ILE A 56 -1.74 -12.53 7.04
CA ILE A 56 -0.37 -12.80 7.49
C ILE A 56 -0.29 -12.89 9.02
N SER A 57 0.72 -13.56 9.53
CA SER A 57 0.91 -13.79 10.97
C SER A 57 2.16 -13.09 11.55
N GLN A 58 2.78 -12.18 10.81
CA GLN A 58 4.01 -11.50 11.23
C GLN A 58 3.96 -9.99 11.00
N ASP A 59 4.74 -9.26 11.79
CA ASP A 59 4.71 -7.79 11.83
C ASP A 59 5.77 -7.15 10.93
N HIS A 60 6.86 -7.87 10.69
CA HIS A 60 7.89 -7.46 9.76
C HIS A 60 7.61 -8.07 8.40
N ILE A 61 7.36 -7.23 7.39
CA ILE A 61 7.15 -7.66 6.02
C ILE A 61 7.86 -6.71 5.06
N TYR A 62 8.13 -7.21 3.87
CA TYR A 62 8.64 -6.42 2.76
C TYR A 62 7.51 -6.15 1.78
N LEU A 63 7.35 -4.91 1.38
CA LEU A 63 6.40 -4.48 0.36
C LEU A 63 7.15 -4.05 -0.89
N ARG A 64 6.56 -4.31 -2.05
CA ARG A 64 7.12 -3.91 -3.34
C ARG A 64 6.03 -3.35 -4.23
N ALA A 65 6.29 -2.17 -4.80
CA ALA A 65 5.55 -1.61 -5.90
C ALA A 65 6.46 -1.61 -7.14
N ILE A 66 5.94 -2.09 -8.26
CA ILE A 66 6.62 -2.14 -9.56
C ILE A 66 5.89 -1.16 -10.47
N VAL A 67 6.59 -0.15 -10.96
CA VAL A 67 6.07 0.84 -11.90
C VAL A 67 6.54 0.44 -13.30
N GLY A 68 5.61 -0.06 -14.13
CA GLY A 68 5.92 -0.51 -15.48
C GLY A 68 5.92 0.62 -16.51
N SER A 69 6.70 0.44 -17.58
CA SER A 69 6.71 1.33 -18.75
C SER A 69 5.39 1.33 -19.52
N ASP A 70 4.54 0.33 -19.27
CA ASP A 70 3.16 0.21 -19.75
C ASP A 70 2.16 1.08 -18.97
N GLN A 71 2.65 1.96 -18.08
CA GLN A 71 1.84 2.82 -17.20
C GLN A 71 0.95 2.02 -16.26
N ARG A 72 1.42 0.85 -15.82
CA ARG A 72 0.74 0.01 -14.83
C ARG A 72 1.57 -0.18 -13.58
N SER A 73 0.91 -0.25 -12.43
CA SER A 73 1.51 -0.62 -11.16
C SER A 73 1.18 -2.08 -10.85
N ARG A 74 2.19 -2.79 -10.38
CA ARG A 74 2.10 -4.17 -9.89
C ARG A 74 2.59 -4.21 -8.46
N PHE A 75 1.99 -5.06 -7.64
CA PHE A 75 2.29 -5.12 -6.21
C PHE A 75 2.69 -6.53 -5.80
N ALA A 76 3.65 -6.61 -4.89
CA ALA A 76 4.09 -7.85 -4.30
C ALA A 76 4.50 -7.63 -2.84
N TYR A 77 4.47 -8.69 -2.05
CA TYR A 77 4.97 -8.69 -0.68
C TYR A 77 5.87 -9.89 -0.44
N SER A 78 6.70 -9.83 0.60
CA SER A 78 7.54 -10.93 1.03
C SER A 78 7.59 -10.98 2.55
N LEU A 79 7.65 -12.21 3.08
CA LEU A 79 7.75 -12.49 4.50
C LEU A 79 9.20 -12.77 4.96
N ASP A 80 10.10 -13.04 4.01
CA ASP A 80 11.50 -13.38 4.27
C ASP A 80 12.49 -12.38 3.66
N GLY A 81 12.01 -11.44 2.83
CA GLY A 81 12.84 -10.47 2.11
C GLY A 81 13.48 -11.01 0.85
N GLU A 82 13.30 -12.29 0.54
CA GLU A 82 13.92 -12.99 -0.59
C GLU A 82 12.87 -13.38 -1.64
N HIS A 83 11.81 -14.05 -1.22
CA HIS A 83 10.75 -14.56 -2.08
C HIS A 83 9.55 -13.62 -2.06
N PHE A 84 9.29 -12.97 -3.19
CA PHE A 84 8.17 -12.04 -3.34
C PHE A 84 6.98 -12.72 -4.02
N VAL A 85 5.82 -12.61 -3.39
CA VAL A 85 4.53 -13.09 -3.89
C VAL A 85 3.76 -11.90 -4.46
N SER A 86 3.37 -11.98 -5.73
CA SER A 86 2.49 -11.00 -6.36
C SER A 86 1.11 -11.00 -5.72
N LEU A 87 0.54 -9.81 -5.49
CA LEU A 87 -0.78 -9.65 -4.90
C LEU A 87 -1.66 -8.78 -5.81
N GLY A 88 -2.80 -9.33 -6.22
CA GLY A 88 -3.73 -8.67 -7.12
C GLY A 88 -3.34 -8.77 -8.59
N SER A 89 -3.82 -7.81 -9.37
CA SER A 89 -3.59 -7.69 -10.82
C SER A 89 -2.67 -6.50 -11.13
N ASP A 90 -2.53 -6.18 -12.40
CA ASP A 90 -1.88 -4.95 -12.83
C ASP A 90 -2.91 -3.81 -12.80
N TYR A 91 -2.57 -2.66 -12.21
CA TYR A 91 -3.49 -1.54 -12.07
C TYR A 91 -3.01 -0.31 -12.87
N PRO A 92 -3.90 0.43 -13.55
CA PRO A 92 -3.50 1.60 -14.32
C PRO A 92 -2.99 2.71 -13.40
N ILE A 93 -1.88 3.33 -13.78
CA ILE A 93 -1.36 4.52 -13.10
C ILE A 93 -2.02 5.75 -13.72
N ALA A 94 -2.63 6.58 -12.89
CA ALA A 94 -3.12 7.89 -13.31
C ALA A 94 -2.07 8.96 -13.01
N GLN A 95 -1.75 9.81 -13.99
CA GLN A 95 -0.97 11.03 -13.72
C GLN A 95 -1.75 11.98 -12.79
N GLY A 96 -1.02 12.81 -12.05
CA GLY A 96 -1.63 13.89 -11.27
C GLY A 96 -1.85 15.13 -12.13
N THR A 97 -2.63 16.07 -11.63
CA THR A 97 -2.80 17.38 -12.28
C THR A 97 -1.49 18.16 -12.24
N TRP A 98 -0.90 18.42 -13.42
CA TRP A 98 0.38 19.11 -13.61
C TRP A 98 1.63 18.40 -13.04
N ILE A 99 1.49 17.14 -12.62
CA ILE A 99 2.59 16.32 -12.09
C ILE A 99 2.52 14.88 -12.63
N GLY A 100 3.68 14.24 -12.80
CA GLY A 100 3.74 12.80 -13.01
C GLY A 100 3.27 12.01 -11.78
N ALA A 101 3.01 10.71 -11.96
CA ALA A 101 2.74 9.82 -10.85
C ALA A 101 3.92 9.79 -9.86
N LYS A 102 3.61 9.68 -8.58
CA LYS A 102 4.59 9.62 -7.49
C LYS A 102 4.43 8.31 -6.75
N TYR A 103 5.49 7.88 -6.09
CA TYR A 103 5.44 6.80 -5.11
C TYR A 103 5.83 7.33 -3.74
N GLY A 104 5.42 6.62 -2.69
CA GLY A 104 5.78 6.98 -1.33
C GLY A 104 5.40 5.92 -0.32
N ILE A 105 5.88 6.11 0.91
CA ILE A 105 5.40 5.37 2.07
C ILE A 105 4.32 6.18 2.80
N PHE A 106 3.45 5.49 3.52
CA PHE A 106 2.45 6.15 4.37
C PHE A 106 2.15 5.28 5.60
N CYS A 107 1.64 5.94 6.64
CA CYS A 107 1.01 5.32 7.79
C CYS A 107 -0.24 6.15 8.11
N SER A 108 -1.40 5.52 8.21
CA SER A 108 -2.68 6.22 8.41
C SER A 108 -3.65 5.40 9.24
N SER A 109 -4.51 6.10 9.97
CA SER A 109 -5.69 5.54 10.65
C SER A 109 -6.95 6.17 10.05
N PRO A 110 -8.00 5.38 9.73
CA PRO A 110 -9.30 5.94 9.35
C PRO A 110 -10.05 6.51 10.56
N ASN A 111 -9.59 6.22 11.78
CA ASN A 111 -10.18 6.69 13.01
C ASN A 111 -9.71 8.12 13.30
N ILE A 112 -10.65 9.06 13.47
CA ILE A 112 -10.37 10.50 13.68
C ILE A 112 -9.97 10.80 15.15
N VAL A 113 -10.00 9.79 16.02
CA VAL A 113 -9.53 9.90 17.40
C VAL A 113 -8.01 9.74 17.48
N GLN A 114 -7.40 10.23 18.55
CA GLN A 114 -5.95 10.11 18.78
C GLN A 114 -5.53 8.63 18.73
N ALA A 115 -4.79 8.28 17.67
CA ALA A 115 -4.23 6.96 17.44
C ALA A 115 -2.76 6.94 17.88
N GLY A 116 -2.38 5.97 18.69
CA GLY A 116 -0.98 5.71 19.06
C GLY A 116 -0.25 4.80 18.06
N GLY A 117 -0.98 4.28 17.06
CA GLY A 117 -0.45 3.33 16.10
C GLY A 117 0.67 3.90 15.24
N PHE A 118 1.69 3.07 14.99
CA PHE A 118 2.85 3.44 14.19
C PHE A 118 3.35 2.27 13.33
N ALA A 119 4.18 2.61 12.34
CA ALA A 119 4.93 1.65 11.55
C ALA A 119 6.35 2.18 11.32
N ASP A 120 7.33 1.34 11.65
CA ASP A 120 8.74 1.58 11.41
C ASP A 120 9.15 0.99 10.07
N PHE A 121 9.78 1.82 9.24
CA PHE A 121 10.29 1.48 7.93
C PHE A 121 11.82 1.44 7.98
N ASP A 122 12.40 0.24 7.93
CA ASP A 122 13.86 0.06 8.04
C ASP A 122 14.62 0.74 6.89
N TYR A 123 14.10 0.63 5.66
CA TYR A 123 14.64 1.29 4.49
C TYR A 123 13.63 1.35 3.35
N VAL A 124 13.90 2.24 2.38
CA VAL A 124 13.25 2.23 1.07
C VAL A 124 14.35 2.03 0.03
N LYS A 125 14.23 0.96 -0.77
CA LYS A 125 15.17 0.66 -1.86
C LYS A 125 14.51 0.92 -3.20
N LEU A 126 15.17 1.73 -4.02
CA LEU A 126 14.81 1.97 -5.41
C LEU A 126 15.72 1.13 -6.30
N CYS A 127 15.12 0.36 -7.19
CA CYS A 127 15.82 -0.44 -8.18
C CYS A 127 15.25 -0.12 -9.56
N ASP A 128 16.13 0.26 -10.48
CA ASP A 128 15.79 0.28 -11.90
C ASP A 128 15.93 -1.14 -12.44
N ASN A 129 14.90 -1.63 -13.12
CA ASN A 129 14.97 -2.87 -13.87
C ASN A 129 15.33 -2.49 -15.31
N GLU A 130 16.62 -2.29 -15.59
CA GLU A 130 17.14 -2.31 -16.97
C GLU A 130 17.19 -3.75 -17.51
#